data_AF-A0AA96ZVF6-F1
#
_entry.id   AF-A0AA96ZVF6-F1
#
_cell.length_a   1.000
_cell.length_b   1.000
_cell.length_c   1.000
_cell.angle_alpha   90.00
_cell.angle_beta   90.00
_cell.angle_gamma   90.00
#
_symmetry.space_group_name_H-M   'P 1'
#
loop_
_entity.id
_entity.type
_entity.pdbx_description
1 polymer ?
#
loop_
_entity_poly.entity_id
_entity_poly.type
_entity_poly.pdbx_seq_one_letter_code
_entity_poly.pdbx_strand_id
1 'polypeptide(L)'
;MKAITDPEFHLTPEWHYYKDGKSWLCKVVHKKKTVFWLSVWDGFFKTTFYMTEKIRGGIENLSIDSKIKNDFKQSKPIGKLIPLTVRVDEKNLKDVLLIVDFKKKLK
;
A
#
# COMPACT_ATOMS: atom_id res chain seq x y z
N MET A 1 -11.77 18.12 7.49
CA MET A 1 -10.82 17.38 6.62
C MET A 1 -10.36 16.17 7.41
N LYS A 2 -10.48 14.95 6.86
CA LYS A 2 -9.97 13.73 7.51
C LYS A 2 -8.63 13.35 6.91
N ALA A 3 -7.66 13.00 7.74
CA ALA A 3 -6.33 12.56 7.33
C ALA A 3 -6.09 11.11 7.77
N ILE A 4 -5.27 10.36 7.02
CA ILE A 4 -4.92 8.98 7.40
C ILE A 4 -4.19 8.89 8.76
N THR A 5 -3.69 10.04 9.24
CA THR A 5 -3.02 10.21 10.53
C THR A 5 -3.99 10.45 11.68
N ASP A 6 -5.29 10.63 11.40
CA ASP A 6 -6.26 10.83 12.46
C ASP A 6 -6.32 9.59 13.36
N PRO A 7 -6.50 9.76 14.69
CA PRO A 7 -6.45 8.66 15.64
C PRO A 7 -7.38 7.49 15.29
N GLU A 8 -8.51 7.73 14.62
CA GLU A 8 -9.47 6.70 14.20
C GLU A 8 -8.87 5.66 13.23
N PHE A 9 -7.85 6.01 12.45
CA PHE A 9 -7.25 5.11 11.47
C PHE A 9 -6.15 4.22 12.04
N HIS A 10 -5.61 4.58 13.20
CA HIS A 10 -4.51 3.87 13.88
C HIS A 10 -3.28 3.64 12.96
N LEU A 11 -2.94 4.65 12.15
CA LEU A 11 -1.78 4.64 11.26
C LEU A 11 -0.76 5.68 11.70
N THR A 12 0.51 5.32 11.58
CA THR A 12 1.65 6.18 11.90
C THR A 12 2.55 6.28 10.69
N PRO A 13 2.74 7.47 10.09
CA PRO A 13 3.68 7.67 9.00
C PRO A 13 5.11 7.89 9.53
N GLU A 14 6.07 7.23 8.92
CA GLU A 14 7.50 7.34 9.19
C GLU A 14 8.22 7.73 7.89
N TRP A 15 8.76 8.95 7.81
CA TRP A 15 9.46 9.44 6.60
C TRP A 15 10.94 9.13 6.65
N HIS A 16 11.46 8.59 5.54
CA HIS A 16 12.86 8.26 5.37
C HIS A 16 13.37 8.76 4.02
N TYR A 17 14.56 9.35 4.02
CA TYR A 17 15.28 9.71 2.80
C TYR A 17 16.28 8.63 2.43
N TYR A 18 16.15 8.07 1.24
CA TYR A 18 17.00 7.03 0.70
C TYR A 18 18.04 7.64 -0.23
N LYS A 19 19.33 7.51 0.12
CA LYS A 19 20.44 8.15 -0.61
C LYS A 19 20.71 7.52 -1.98
N ASP A 20 20.52 6.22 -2.09
CA ASP A 20 20.68 5.43 -3.30
C ASP A 20 19.66 5.83 -4.37
N GLY A 21 18.38 5.96 -3.98
CA GLY A 21 17.31 6.41 -4.86
C GLY A 21 17.13 7.93 -4.90
N LYS A 22 17.88 8.69 -4.09
CA LYS A 22 17.70 10.14 -3.84
C LYS A 22 16.22 10.53 -3.68
N SER A 23 15.48 9.73 -2.92
CA SER A 23 14.03 9.78 -2.87
C SER A 23 13.49 9.69 -1.45
N TRP A 24 12.39 10.39 -1.19
CA TRP A 24 11.62 10.25 0.04
C TRP A 24 10.64 9.09 -0.05
N LEU A 25 10.65 8.24 0.96
CA LEU A 25 9.65 7.19 1.17
C LEU A 25 8.99 7.38 2.53
N CYS A 26 7.67 7.30 2.55
CA CYS A 26 6.89 7.26 3.77
C CYS A 26 6.47 5.82 4.05
N LYS A 27 6.96 5.26 5.14
CA LYS A 27 6.52 3.97 5.65
C LYS A 27 5.32 4.20 6.56
N VAL A 28 4.18 3.62 6.22
CA VAL A 28 2.96 3.74 7.03
C VAL A 28 2.75 2.47 7.84
N VAL A 29 2.68 2.62 9.16
CA VAL A 29 2.69 1.53 10.12
C VAL A 29 1.38 1.49 10.92
N HIS A 30 0.86 0.29 11.16
CA HIS A 30 -0.19 0.03 12.16
C HIS A 30 0.42 -0.81 13.28
N LYS A 31 0.51 -0.24 14.49
CA LYS A 31 1.24 -0.82 15.62
C LYS A 31 2.72 -1.05 15.27
N LYS A 32 3.14 -2.31 15.08
CA LYS A 32 4.51 -2.69 14.67
C LYS A 32 4.59 -3.16 13.21
N LYS A 33 3.47 -3.18 12.48
CA LYS A 33 3.38 -3.76 11.14
C LYS A 33 3.36 -2.68 10.07
N THR A 34 4.24 -2.78 9.09
CA THR A 34 4.16 -1.95 7.89
C THR A 34 2.90 -2.31 7.11
N VAL A 35 2.05 -1.32 6.87
CA VAL A 35 0.86 -1.45 6.05
C VAL A 35 1.24 -1.24 4.59
N PHE A 36 1.82 -0.08 4.28
CA PHE A 36 2.32 0.25 2.95
C PHE A 36 3.49 1.21 3.00
N TRP A 37 4.17 1.33 1.86
CA TRP A 37 5.12 2.40 1.58
C TRP A 37 4.49 3.38 0.61
N LEU A 38 4.70 4.66 0.81
CA LEU A 38 4.32 5.73 -0.11
C LEU A 38 5.57 6.35 -0.69
N SER A 39 5.59 6.49 -2.01
CA SER A 39 6.62 7.19 -2.77
C SER A 39 6.00 8.38 -3.48
N VAL A 40 6.64 9.54 -3.37
CA VAL A 40 6.21 10.78 -4.04
C VAL A 40 6.94 10.91 -5.36
N TRP A 41 6.20 11.27 -6.40
CA TRP A 41 6.69 11.49 -7.76
C TRP A 41 6.14 12.83 -8.28
N ASP A 42 6.68 13.30 -9.40
CA ASP A 42 6.16 14.52 -10.02
C ASP A 42 4.71 14.33 -10.49
N GLY A 43 3.79 15.09 -9.91
CA GLY A 43 2.35 15.06 -10.21
C GLY A 43 1.57 13.85 -9.69
N PHE A 44 2.17 12.94 -8.91
CA PHE A 44 1.45 11.80 -8.30
C PHE A 44 2.21 11.16 -7.13
N PHE A 45 1.55 10.26 -6.42
CA PHE A 45 2.22 9.35 -5.50
C PHE A 45 1.82 7.90 -5.78
N LYS A 46 2.66 6.96 -5.33
CA LYS A 46 2.37 5.53 -5.39
C LYS A 46 2.37 4.94 -4.00
N THR A 47 1.43 4.05 -3.73
CA THR A 47 1.45 3.19 -2.55
C THR A 47 1.85 1.78 -2.94
N THR A 48 2.77 1.18 -2.20
CA THR A 48 3.21 -0.21 -2.39
C THR A 48 2.96 -1.01 -1.13
N PHE A 49 2.16 -2.07 -1.27
CA PHE A 49 1.90 -3.04 -0.22
C PHE A 49 2.69 -4.31 -0.53
N TYR A 50 3.51 -4.76 0.42
CA TYR A 50 4.22 -6.04 0.28
C TYR A 50 3.42 -7.16 0.94
N MET A 51 3.12 -8.22 0.19
CA MET A 51 2.31 -9.35 0.67
C MET A 51 3.00 -10.68 0.38
N THR A 52 2.67 -11.74 1.10
CA THR A 52 3.15 -13.09 0.76
C THR A 52 2.18 -13.78 -0.19
N GLU A 53 2.60 -14.86 -0.87
CA GLU A 53 1.74 -15.63 -1.77
C GLU A 53 0.45 -16.10 -1.09
N LYS A 54 0.51 -16.47 0.19
CA LYS A 54 -0.67 -16.89 0.99
C LYS A 54 -1.75 -15.80 1.07
N ILE A 55 -1.33 -14.53 1.09
CA ILE A 55 -2.24 -13.38 1.22
C ILE A 55 -2.80 -12.98 -0.15
N ARG A 56 -2.21 -13.46 -1.26
CA ARG A 56 -2.57 -13.10 -2.63
C ARG A 56 -4.04 -13.34 -2.95
N GLY A 57 -4.57 -14.50 -2.55
CA GLY A 57 -5.98 -14.84 -2.74
C GLY A 57 -6.94 -13.93 -1.97
N GLY A 58 -6.50 -13.28 -0.89
CA GLY A 58 -7.33 -12.35 -0.13
C GLY A 58 -7.64 -11.05 -0.90
N ILE A 59 -6.72 -10.59 -1.75
CA ILE A 59 -6.93 -9.40 -2.60
C ILE A 59 -7.96 -9.66 -3.69
N GLU A 60 -8.02 -10.89 -4.21
CA GLU A 60 -9.00 -11.25 -5.24
C GLU A 60 -10.45 -11.05 -4.76
N ASN A 61 -10.68 -11.28 -3.46
CA ASN A 61 -12.00 -11.18 -2.84
C ASN A 61 -12.38 -9.75 -2.43
N LEU A 62 -11.47 -8.77 -2.54
CA LEU A 62 -11.81 -7.38 -2.24
C LEU A 62 -12.69 -6.77 -3.34
N SER A 63 -13.63 -5.91 -2.95
CA SER A 63 -14.44 -5.15 -3.91
C SER A 63 -13.67 -3.91 -4.38
N ILE A 64 -12.60 -4.14 -5.14
CA ILE A 64 -11.71 -3.13 -5.73
C ILE A 64 -11.61 -3.32 -7.26
N ASP A 65 -11.08 -2.32 -7.96
CA ASP A 65 -10.90 -2.33 -9.41
C ASP A 65 -10.16 -3.58 -9.90
N SER A 66 -10.69 -4.20 -10.96
CA SER A 66 -10.15 -5.43 -11.56
C SER A 66 -8.75 -5.24 -12.13
N LYS A 67 -8.40 -4.03 -12.56
CA LYS A 67 -7.05 -3.67 -13.00
C LYS A 67 -6.05 -3.81 -11.85
N ILE A 68 -6.37 -3.32 -10.65
CA ILE A 68 -5.50 -3.46 -9.47
C ILE A 68 -5.26 -4.93 -9.16
N LYS A 69 -6.31 -5.76 -9.24
CA LYS A 69 -6.21 -7.22 -9.04
C LYS A 69 -5.33 -7.88 -10.11
N ASN A 70 -5.54 -7.52 -11.38
CA ASN A 70 -4.78 -8.09 -12.50
C ASN A 70 -3.30 -7.69 -12.46
N ASP A 71 -3.00 -6.42 -12.17
CA ASP A 71 -1.64 -5.92 -11.99
C ASP A 71 -0.94 -6.68 -10.85
N PHE A 72 -1.65 -6.98 -9.76
CA PHE A 72 -1.11 -7.78 -8.66
C PHE A 72 -0.86 -9.24 -9.01
N LYS A 73 -1.76 -9.86 -9.78
CA LYS A 73 -1.60 -11.24 -10.28
C LYS A 73 -0.36 -11.37 -11.17
N GLN A 74 -0.03 -10.33 -11.93
CA GLN A 74 1.12 -10.31 -12.83
C GLN A 74 2.40 -9.82 -12.14
N SER A 75 2.29 -9.26 -10.93
CA SER A 75 3.42 -8.73 -10.17
C SER A 75 4.46 -9.80 -9.84
N LYS A 76 5.73 -9.48 -10.10
CA LYS A 76 6.87 -10.36 -9.83
C LYS A 76 7.23 -10.33 -8.34
N PRO A 77 7.40 -11.49 -7.69
CA PRO A 77 7.90 -11.55 -6.32
C PRO A 77 9.32 -10.98 -6.19
N ILE A 78 9.59 -10.33 -5.06
CA ILE A 78 10.91 -9.93 -4.58
C ILE A 78 11.17 -10.77 -3.33
N GLY A 79 11.94 -11.85 -3.50
CA GLY A 79 12.07 -12.89 -2.48
C GLY A 79 10.72 -13.53 -2.16
N LYS A 80 10.28 -13.46 -0.89
CA LYS A 80 8.99 -14.00 -0.43
C LYS A 80 7.82 -13.01 -0.53
N LEU A 81 8.09 -11.77 -0.95
CA LEU A 81 7.12 -10.68 -0.95
C LEU A 81 6.72 -10.33 -2.38
N ILE A 82 5.43 -10.09 -2.59
CA ILE A 82 4.84 -9.68 -3.85
C ILE A 82 4.38 -8.23 -3.66
N PRO A 83 4.89 -7.28 -4.45
CA PRO A 83 4.46 -5.90 -4.37
C PRO A 83 3.11 -5.71 -5.08
N LEU A 84 2.15 -5.12 -4.38
CA LEU A 84 0.96 -4.50 -4.95
C LEU A 84 1.22 -2.99 -4.98
N THR A 85 1.52 -2.44 -6.16
CA THR A 85 1.79 -1.01 -6.33
C THR A 85 0.61 -0.34 -7.01
N VAL A 86 0.07 0.70 -6.39
CA VAL A 86 -1.04 1.51 -6.94
C VAL A 86 -0.55 2.94 -7.10
N ARG A 87 -0.65 3.51 -8.31
CA ARG A 87 -0.56 4.96 -8.53
C ARG A 87 -1.86 5.56 -8.04
N VAL A 88 -1.81 6.42 -7.03
CA VAL A 88 -3.03 6.91 -6.38
C VAL A 88 -3.54 8.15 -7.10
N ASP A 89 -4.85 8.16 -7.33
CA ASP A 89 -5.64 9.30 -7.79
C ASP A 89 -7.02 9.27 -7.10
N GLU A 90 -7.85 10.28 -7.38
CA GLU A 90 -9.18 10.40 -6.75
C GLU A 90 -10.09 9.21 -7.05
N LYS A 91 -9.95 8.59 -8.22
CA LYS A 91 -10.84 7.50 -8.66
C LYS A 91 -10.55 6.21 -7.91
N ASN A 92 -9.29 5.95 -7.58
CA ASN A 92 -8.87 4.71 -6.93
C ASN A 92 -8.59 4.83 -5.43
N LEU A 93 -8.77 6.01 -4.83
CA LEU A 93 -8.53 6.23 -3.40
C LEU A 93 -9.35 5.27 -2.51
N LYS A 94 -10.62 5.01 -2.87
CA LYS A 94 -11.47 4.06 -2.14
C LYS A 94 -10.87 2.65 -2.11
N ASP A 95 -10.29 2.22 -3.23
CA ASP A 95 -9.68 0.89 -3.33
C ASP A 95 -8.41 0.80 -2.49
N VAL A 96 -7.59 1.84 -2.51
CA VAL A 96 -6.40 1.95 -1.65
C VAL A 96 -6.79 1.83 -0.17
N LEU A 97 -7.87 2.48 0.26
CA LEU A 97 -8.36 2.38 1.64
C LEU A 97 -8.86 0.98 1.99
N LEU A 98 -9.56 0.29 1.07
CA LEU A 98 -9.97 -1.10 1.27
C LEU A 98 -8.76 -2.04 1.43
N ILE A 99 -7.70 -1.80 0.65
CA ILE A 99 -6.44 -2.56 0.75
C ILE A 99 -5.74 -2.27 2.09
N VAL A 100 -5.72 -1.01 2.54
CA VAL A 100 -5.20 -0.62 3.87
C VAL A 100 -5.93 -1.39 4.97
N ASP A 101 -7.25 -1.39 4.96
CA ASP A 101 -8.04 -2.09 5.98
C ASP A 101 -7.87 -3.61 5.92
N PHE A 102 -7.79 -4.18 4.72
CA PHE A 102 -7.43 -5.59 4.54
C PHE A 102 -6.08 -5.90 5.18
N LYS A 103 -5.05 -5.11 4.85
CA LYS A 103 -3.68 -5.29 5.36
C LYS A 103 -3.60 -5.14 6.87
N LYS A 104 -4.35 -4.20 7.46
CA LYS A 104 -4.44 -4.00 8.93
C LYS A 104 -5.01 -5.21 9.67
N LYS A 105 -5.92 -5.96 9.05
CA LYS A 105 -6.61 -7.12 9.65
C LYS A 105 -5.78 -8.41 9.59
N LEU A 106 -4.70 -8.45 8.80
CA LEU A 106 -3.84 -9.62 8.72
C LEU A 106 -3.11 -9.87 10.04
N LYS A 107 -3.14 -11.12 10.52
CA LYS A 107 -2.46 -11.57 11.74
C LYS A 107 -0.95 -11.56 11.64
#